data_AF-A0A916NQ98-F1
#
_entry.id   AF-A0A916NQ98-F1
#
_cell.length_a   1.000
_cell.length_b   1.000
_cell.length_c   1.000
_cell.angle_alpha   90.00
_cell.angle_beta   90.00
_cell.angle_gamma   90.00
#
_symmetry.space_group_name_H-M   'P 1'
#
loop_
_entity.id
_entity.type
_entity.pdbx_description
1 polymer ?
#
loop_
_entity_poly.entity_id
_entity_poly.type
_entity_poly.pdbx_seq_one_letter_code
_entity_poly.pdbx_strand_id
1 'polypeptide(L)'
;MRNLLVILFLLFVVQLNFAQLIFEQDVVKNGGITGAGFSGGLGYGSGEFDIFIEPGATIKKAYLFCYRVGYPYENEYVLNNDTIVFDTTNLISSFGHLNEYFEPINLYYCDYTSDLDPGITHYDIELPVKTGDPINWGYCTIYMVVVYESPSLSGALSYEMVFNDQDCYGFEAYSSVQLNKVDYNYPVGFALYTDRYGGALTYYSYLLTINGNQLGYAGGDDQVNSAYGAAGVKGNFYYQNQTLYGLDDDTPDAFVDSTDGLADISSYIDQVTNSFDFSLRHEDYPNNIHISTGVSLGYFVSYTTTCDTFTVDVPAEYLACKGDSIQLTVAGGSQYEWLPQKDLSCYTCPQPYFSGDTSQVYRVRVWNNDSCSKVLPVSIRVVDKPEPPVLSVSPTRCSDSSGIIEVDVVENTHQYLVNNGTVQSSNVFDSLSFGSYLVTTVDTNNCTASTAVFVDQTFPVAAFQATPQEGDVPLDVQFYNQSLYGYDYLWYIDDDTLTTTSPQVTFDEEGTYEVTLITYDQYPQCADTASLYVHAEYPLVVFAPSLHTDRQAPYQIYTTGVDAMTYELYNEIGQLVIYEELTPSTGHTELWQPYELAKGVYFYRIVVTYDQSKEKVFAGKVVRQ
;
A
#
# COMPACT_ATOMS: atom_id res chain seq x y z
N MET A 1 11.26 21.47 -75.01
CA MET A 1 9.99 21.92 -74.40
C MET A 1 9.85 21.19 -73.09
N ARG A 2 9.91 21.93 -71.98
CA ARG A 2 10.06 21.44 -70.61
C ARG A 2 8.64 21.36 -70.03
N ASN A 3 8.08 20.15 -69.90
CA ASN A 3 6.75 19.96 -69.33
C ASN A 3 6.80 20.21 -67.82
N LEU A 4 6.12 21.29 -67.42
CA LEU A 4 5.92 21.70 -66.04
C LEU A 4 4.73 20.89 -65.49
N LEU A 5 5.01 19.97 -64.56
CA LEU A 5 3.98 19.23 -63.83
C LEU A 5 3.43 20.16 -62.74
N VAL A 6 2.22 20.69 -62.94
CA VAL A 6 1.49 21.46 -61.91
C VAL A 6 0.81 20.45 -61.00
N ILE A 7 1.36 20.27 -59.80
CA ILE A 7 0.71 19.49 -58.73
C ILE A 7 -0.32 20.40 -58.07
N LEU A 8 -1.59 20.15 -58.36
CA LEU A 8 -2.73 20.80 -57.71
C LEU A 8 -2.87 20.18 -56.31
N PHE A 9 -2.44 20.90 -55.27
CA PHE A 9 -2.74 20.52 -53.89
C PHE A 9 -4.23 20.80 -53.63
N LEU A 10 -5.06 19.76 -53.76
CA LEU A 10 -6.39 19.74 -53.13
C LEU A 10 -6.17 19.62 -51.62
N LEU A 11 -6.30 20.74 -50.91
CA LEU A 11 -6.55 20.76 -49.47
C LEU A 11 -7.91 20.09 -49.25
N PHE A 12 -7.91 18.77 -49.02
CA PHE A 12 -8.97 18.15 -48.26
C PHE A 12 -8.82 18.65 -46.83
N VAL A 13 -9.65 19.63 -46.45
CA VAL A 13 -9.99 19.83 -45.05
C VAL A 13 -10.75 18.58 -44.65
N VAL A 14 -10.04 17.62 -44.05
CA VAL A 14 -10.70 16.57 -43.27
C VAL A 14 -11.34 17.32 -42.11
N GLN A 15 -12.66 17.54 -42.17
CA GLN A 15 -13.39 17.85 -40.96
C GLN A 15 -13.13 16.67 -40.02
N LEU A 16 -12.43 16.94 -38.92
CA LEU A 16 -12.35 16.02 -37.80
C LEU A 16 -13.80 15.76 -37.39
N ASN A 17 -14.32 14.59 -37.72
CA ASN A 17 -15.56 14.13 -37.12
C ASN A 17 -15.21 13.86 -35.66
N PHE A 18 -15.56 14.80 -34.79
CA PHE A 18 -15.36 14.67 -33.36
C PHE A 18 -16.38 13.64 -32.85
N ALA A 19 -15.87 12.55 -32.28
CA ALA A 19 -16.69 11.48 -31.74
C ALA A 19 -17.43 12.00 -30.51
N GLN A 20 -18.64 11.50 -30.28
CA GLN A 20 -19.45 11.85 -29.12
C GLN A 20 -19.23 10.84 -27.98
N LEU A 21 -19.30 11.27 -26.73
CA LEU A 21 -19.04 10.42 -25.58
C LEU A 21 -20.31 9.81 -24.96
N ILE A 22 -20.81 8.74 -25.57
CA ILE A 22 -21.96 7.97 -25.04
C ILE A 22 -21.55 7.37 -23.69
N PHE A 23 -22.21 7.78 -22.62
CA PHE A 23 -22.00 7.24 -21.28
C PHE A 23 -22.75 5.92 -21.11
N GLU A 24 -24.03 5.92 -21.45
CA GLU A 24 -24.87 4.73 -21.40
C GLU A 24 -25.88 4.73 -22.54
N GLN A 25 -26.15 3.54 -23.07
CA GLN A 25 -27.19 3.27 -24.06
C GLN A 25 -27.77 1.88 -23.78
N ASP A 26 -29.09 1.78 -23.62
CA ASP A 26 -29.77 0.49 -23.44
C ASP A 26 -31.19 0.49 -24.02
N VAL A 27 -31.74 -0.71 -24.20
CA VAL A 27 -33.12 -1.01 -24.54
C VAL A 27 -33.80 -1.70 -23.35
N VAL A 28 -34.89 -1.11 -22.86
CA VAL A 28 -35.69 -1.63 -21.74
C VAL A 28 -37.09 -1.95 -22.21
N LYS A 29 -37.51 -3.21 -22.06
CA LYS A 29 -38.89 -3.64 -22.32
C LYS A 29 -39.81 -3.16 -21.23
N ASN A 30 -41.00 -2.68 -21.62
CA ASN A 30 -41.96 -2.05 -20.72
C ASN A 30 -41.28 -0.99 -19.84
N GLY A 31 -40.36 -0.25 -20.46
CA GLY A 31 -39.49 0.70 -19.79
C GLY A 31 -40.06 2.11 -19.83
N GLY A 32 -39.67 2.90 -18.82
CA GLY A 32 -39.79 4.35 -18.81
C GLY A 32 -38.46 4.98 -18.41
N ILE A 33 -38.28 6.24 -18.76
CA ILE A 33 -37.15 7.07 -18.35
C ILE A 33 -37.66 8.44 -17.93
N THR A 34 -37.06 9.04 -16.92
CA THR A 34 -37.29 10.43 -16.52
C THR A 34 -35.94 11.10 -16.29
N GLY A 35 -35.86 12.38 -16.61
CA GLY A 35 -34.69 13.21 -16.36
C GLY A 35 -35.14 14.57 -15.86
N ALA A 36 -34.54 15.04 -14.78
CA ALA A 36 -34.73 16.41 -14.30
C ALA A 36 -33.57 16.84 -13.42
N GLY A 37 -33.39 18.15 -13.22
CA GLY A 37 -32.27 18.62 -12.41
C GLY A 37 -32.41 20.03 -11.88
N PHE A 38 -31.37 20.46 -11.18
CA PHE A 38 -31.24 21.79 -10.59
C PHE A 38 -29.85 22.35 -10.87
N SER A 39 -29.74 23.68 -11.02
CA SER A 39 -28.43 24.35 -11.02
C SER A 39 -28.45 25.60 -10.13
N GLY A 40 -27.38 25.74 -9.35
CA GLY A 40 -27.09 26.98 -8.63
C GLY A 40 -26.30 27.99 -9.46
N GLY A 41 -25.74 27.59 -10.61
CA GLY A 41 -24.93 28.41 -11.52
C GLY A 41 -23.57 28.87 -10.97
N LEU A 42 -23.44 29.09 -9.65
CA LEU A 42 -22.26 29.64 -8.98
C LEU A 42 -21.50 28.65 -8.08
N GLY A 43 -21.91 27.38 -8.07
CA GLY A 43 -21.31 26.39 -7.18
C GLY A 43 -21.92 26.30 -5.79
N TYR A 44 -23.05 26.98 -5.55
CA TYR A 44 -23.85 26.94 -4.32
C TYR A 44 -25.30 27.33 -4.64
N GLY A 45 -26.24 27.09 -3.72
CA GLY A 45 -27.66 27.40 -3.89
C GLY A 45 -28.56 26.30 -3.37
N SER A 46 -29.87 26.52 -3.44
CA SER A 46 -30.87 25.50 -3.10
C SER A 46 -32.06 25.62 -4.04
N GLY A 47 -32.75 24.52 -4.29
CA GLY A 47 -33.96 24.50 -5.10
C GLY A 47 -34.62 23.14 -5.07
N GLU A 48 -35.52 22.92 -6.02
CA GLU A 48 -36.33 21.71 -6.10
C GLU A 48 -36.45 21.28 -7.56
N PHE A 49 -36.62 19.98 -7.79
CA PHE A 49 -37.01 19.45 -9.10
C PHE A 49 -37.90 18.22 -8.92
N ASP A 50 -38.78 18.00 -9.90
CA ASP A 50 -39.67 16.86 -9.93
C ASP A 50 -39.23 15.86 -11.01
N ILE A 51 -39.37 14.57 -10.71
CA ILE A 51 -39.24 13.48 -11.67
C ILE A 51 -40.54 12.70 -11.73
N PHE A 52 -40.73 11.91 -12.78
CA PHE A 52 -41.87 11.00 -12.87
C PHE A 52 -41.45 9.54 -12.97
N ILE A 53 -41.93 8.72 -12.03
CA ILE A 53 -41.75 7.27 -12.03
C ILE A 53 -43.12 6.61 -12.01
N GLU A 54 -43.35 5.69 -12.95
CA GLU A 54 -44.61 4.94 -13.01
C GLU A 54 -44.86 4.19 -11.69
N PRO A 55 -46.06 4.31 -11.07
CA PRO A 55 -46.34 3.63 -9.82
C PRO A 55 -46.16 2.11 -9.89
N GLY A 56 -45.36 1.57 -8.96
CA GLY A 56 -45.04 0.14 -8.91
C GLY A 56 -43.93 -0.30 -9.88
N ALA A 57 -43.23 0.65 -10.51
CA ALA A 57 -42.07 0.36 -11.31
C ALA A 57 -40.89 -0.19 -10.48
N THR A 58 -40.05 -0.97 -11.13
CA THR A 58 -38.75 -1.41 -10.64
C THR A 58 -37.67 -0.53 -11.25
N ILE A 59 -36.84 0.07 -10.42
CA ILE A 59 -35.70 0.88 -10.88
C ILE A 59 -34.67 -0.03 -11.53
N LYS A 60 -34.25 0.32 -12.75
CA LYS A 60 -33.17 -0.36 -13.46
C LYS A 60 -31.86 0.37 -13.25
N LYS A 61 -31.90 1.70 -13.34
CA LYS A 61 -30.77 2.62 -13.20
C LYS A 61 -31.25 3.95 -12.64
N ALA A 62 -30.47 4.55 -11.76
CA ALA A 62 -30.61 5.95 -11.38
C ALA A 62 -29.21 6.56 -11.29
N TYR A 63 -28.96 7.62 -12.05
CA TYR A 63 -27.69 8.34 -12.05
C TYR A 63 -27.92 9.80 -11.66
N LEU A 64 -27.02 10.32 -10.84
CA LEU A 64 -26.87 11.74 -10.59
C LEU A 64 -25.64 12.23 -11.36
N PHE A 65 -25.83 13.24 -12.21
CA PHE A 65 -24.74 13.87 -12.95
C PHE A 65 -24.46 15.25 -12.39
N CYS A 66 -23.19 15.60 -12.26
CA CYS A 66 -22.76 16.93 -11.83
C CYS A 66 -21.42 17.28 -12.47
N TYR A 67 -21.20 18.55 -12.77
CA TYR A 67 -19.87 19.05 -13.11
C TYR A 67 -19.32 20.00 -12.06
N ARG A 68 -17.99 20.13 -12.05
CA ARG A 68 -17.28 21.16 -11.30
C ARG A 68 -16.43 22.02 -12.21
N VAL A 69 -16.22 23.24 -11.75
CA VAL A 69 -15.26 24.19 -12.29
C VAL A 69 -14.03 24.21 -11.39
N GLY A 70 -12.84 24.10 -11.97
CA GLY A 70 -11.58 24.21 -11.25
C GLY A 70 -11.29 22.99 -10.38
N TYR A 71 -10.61 23.22 -9.26
CA TYR A 71 -10.27 22.20 -8.28
C TYR A 71 -10.84 22.54 -6.90
N PRO A 72 -12.18 22.66 -6.76
CA PRO A 72 -12.78 22.93 -5.47
C PRO A 72 -12.47 21.76 -4.54
N TYR A 73 -12.41 22.04 -3.23
CA TYR A 73 -12.34 20.99 -2.22
C TYR A 73 -13.52 20.02 -2.39
N GLU A 74 -13.40 18.80 -1.86
CA GLU A 74 -14.54 17.86 -1.83
C GLU A 74 -15.74 18.51 -1.14
N ASN A 75 -16.92 18.26 -1.71
CA ASN A 75 -18.15 18.88 -1.27
C ASN A 75 -19.28 17.87 -1.25
N GLU A 76 -20.08 17.99 -0.20
CA GLU A 76 -21.30 17.24 0.00
C GLU A 76 -22.49 18.06 -0.50
N TYR A 77 -23.45 17.36 -1.07
CA TYR A 77 -24.74 17.88 -1.49
C TYR A 77 -25.76 17.26 -0.57
N VAL A 78 -26.85 17.98 -0.33
CA VAL A 78 -28.00 17.39 0.34
C VAL A 78 -29.12 17.24 -0.68
N LEU A 79 -29.60 16.02 -0.87
CA LEU A 79 -30.74 15.68 -1.71
C LEU A 79 -31.80 15.01 -0.83
N ASN A 80 -32.93 15.66 -0.58
CA ASN A 80 -33.98 15.16 0.33
C ASN A 80 -33.48 14.77 1.74
N ASN A 81 -32.47 15.48 2.26
CA ASN A 81 -31.72 15.20 3.50
C ASN A 81 -30.65 14.10 3.41
N ASP A 82 -30.49 13.45 2.26
CA ASP A 82 -29.39 12.51 2.02
C ASP A 82 -28.14 13.25 1.56
N THR A 83 -27.02 12.94 2.20
CA THR A 83 -25.72 13.49 1.84
C THR A 83 -25.13 12.72 0.66
N ILE A 84 -24.95 13.40 -0.47
CA ILE A 84 -24.31 12.84 -1.67
C ILE A 84 -22.89 13.41 -1.80
N VAL A 85 -21.90 12.52 -1.96
CA VAL A 85 -20.51 12.88 -2.29
C VAL A 85 -20.21 12.39 -3.70
N PHE A 86 -19.78 13.31 -4.57
CA PHE A 86 -19.29 12.90 -5.89
C PHE A 86 -17.85 12.41 -5.79
N ASP A 87 -17.66 11.12 -6.03
CA ASP A 87 -16.33 10.52 -6.13
C ASP A 87 -15.58 11.13 -7.33
N THR A 88 -14.44 11.77 -7.04
CA THR A 88 -13.59 12.34 -8.09
C THR A 88 -12.94 11.28 -8.98
N THR A 89 -13.05 9.99 -8.66
CA THR A 89 -12.65 8.89 -9.54
C THR A 89 -13.67 8.55 -10.62
N ASN A 90 -14.94 8.95 -10.47
CA ASN A 90 -16.01 8.70 -11.44
C ASN A 90 -16.11 9.79 -12.50
N LEU A 91 -14.96 10.19 -13.06
CA LEU A 91 -14.88 11.21 -14.10
C LEU A 91 -15.44 10.67 -15.43
N ILE A 92 -16.48 11.35 -15.95
CA ILE A 92 -17.07 11.08 -17.27
C ILE A 92 -16.20 11.68 -18.37
N SER A 93 -15.93 12.98 -18.27
CA SER A 93 -15.18 13.77 -19.24
C SER A 93 -14.56 15.02 -18.60
N SER A 94 -13.51 15.52 -19.26
CA SER A 94 -12.84 16.77 -18.93
C SER A 94 -12.70 17.58 -20.21
N PHE A 95 -13.05 18.85 -20.17
CA PHE A 95 -12.99 19.74 -21.33
C PHE A 95 -12.65 21.18 -20.91
N GLY A 96 -12.09 21.92 -21.86
CA GLY A 96 -11.67 23.30 -21.68
C GLY A 96 -12.83 24.30 -21.83
N HIS A 97 -12.52 25.54 -21.52
CA HIS A 97 -13.47 26.65 -21.56
C HIS A 97 -12.73 27.96 -21.85
N LEU A 98 -13.25 28.80 -22.76
CA LEU A 98 -12.57 30.04 -23.18
C LEU A 98 -12.24 30.99 -22.02
N ASN A 99 -13.12 31.03 -21.03
CA ASN A 99 -12.89 31.72 -19.77
C ASN A 99 -12.01 30.87 -18.83
N GLU A 100 -10.79 31.34 -18.57
CA GLU A 100 -9.80 30.71 -17.67
C GLU A 100 -10.32 30.47 -16.24
N TYR A 101 -11.29 31.26 -15.78
CA TYR A 101 -11.92 31.05 -14.47
C TYR A 101 -12.81 29.80 -14.41
N PHE A 102 -13.15 29.22 -15.57
CA PHE A 102 -13.94 28.00 -15.69
C PHE A 102 -13.11 26.75 -16.00
N GLU A 103 -11.78 26.85 -16.05
CA GLU A 103 -10.92 25.71 -16.39
C GLU A 103 -10.24 25.04 -15.17
N PRO A 104 -10.16 23.69 -15.14
CA PRO A 104 -10.84 22.75 -16.04
C PRO A 104 -12.33 22.61 -15.70
N ILE A 105 -13.13 22.18 -16.69
CA ILE A 105 -14.47 21.65 -16.46
C ILE A 105 -14.37 20.13 -16.38
N ASN A 106 -14.89 19.55 -15.30
CA ASN A 106 -14.92 18.11 -15.10
C ASN A 106 -16.33 17.65 -14.78
N LEU A 107 -16.83 16.67 -15.53
CA LEU A 107 -18.15 16.08 -15.35
C LEU A 107 -18.03 14.70 -14.67
N TYR A 108 -18.87 14.47 -13.67
CA TYR A 108 -18.90 13.27 -12.84
C TYR A 108 -20.30 12.66 -12.79
N TYR A 109 -20.34 11.39 -12.40
CA TYR A 109 -21.60 10.73 -12.02
C TYR A 109 -21.50 10.03 -10.67
N CYS A 110 -22.66 9.82 -10.07
CA CYS A 110 -22.90 8.95 -8.93
C CYS A 110 -23.99 7.94 -9.34
N ASP A 111 -23.75 6.65 -9.09
CA ASP A 111 -24.79 5.63 -9.21
C ASP A 111 -25.66 5.66 -7.96
N TYR A 112 -26.90 6.13 -8.12
CA TYR A 112 -27.89 6.29 -7.05
C TYR A 112 -28.98 5.21 -7.14
N THR A 113 -28.75 4.15 -7.92
CA THR A 113 -29.76 3.11 -8.23
C THR A 113 -30.28 2.40 -6.99
N SER A 114 -29.41 2.08 -6.03
CA SER A 114 -29.79 1.36 -4.80
C SER A 114 -30.50 2.23 -3.77
N ASP A 115 -30.27 3.54 -3.84
CA ASP A 115 -30.65 4.48 -2.79
C ASP A 115 -31.95 5.23 -3.17
N LEU A 116 -32.31 5.25 -4.46
CA LEU A 116 -33.54 5.83 -4.95
C LEU A 116 -34.79 5.07 -4.47
N ASP A 117 -35.68 5.77 -3.77
CA ASP A 117 -37.04 5.30 -3.50
C ASP A 117 -37.98 5.68 -4.67
N PRO A 118 -38.56 4.70 -5.40
CA PRO A 118 -39.47 4.98 -6.53
C PRO A 118 -40.79 5.68 -6.11
N GLY A 119 -41.10 5.73 -4.81
CA GLY A 119 -42.25 6.45 -4.28
C GLY A 119 -42.02 7.96 -4.10
N ILE A 120 -40.77 8.43 -4.21
CA ILE A 120 -40.40 9.83 -4.10
C ILE A 120 -40.24 10.41 -5.51
N THR A 121 -41.01 11.45 -5.81
CA THR A 121 -41.01 12.12 -7.12
C THR A 121 -40.59 13.59 -7.04
N HIS A 122 -40.43 14.12 -5.82
CA HIS A 122 -40.07 15.51 -5.55
C HIS A 122 -38.76 15.52 -4.78
N TYR A 123 -37.81 16.35 -5.21
CA TYR A 123 -36.46 16.40 -4.65
C TYR A 123 -36.06 17.82 -4.29
N ASP A 124 -35.84 18.05 -2.99
CA ASP A 124 -35.17 19.23 -2.46
C ASP A 124 -33.65 19.05 -2.57
N ILE A 125 -32.95 20.07 -3.09
CA ILE A 125 -31.49 20.09 -3.15
C ILE A 125 -30.89 21.30 -2.44
N GLU A 126 -29.79 21.06 -1.73
CA GLU A 126 -28.91 22.09 -1.19
C GLU A 126 -27.45 21.87 -1.64
N LEU A 127 -26.90 22.90 -2.27
CA LEU A 127 -25.49 23.09 -2.60
C LEU A 127 -24.88 24.06 -1.57
N PRO A 128 -24.08 23.59 -0.61
CA PRO A 128 -23.59 24.44 0.47
C PRO A 128 -22.64 25.53 -0.03
N VAL A 129 -22.71 26.71 0.59
CA VAL A 129 -21.79 27.83 0.31
C VAL A 129 -20.39 27.47 0.78
N LYS A 130 -19.39 27.62 -0.10
CA LYS A 130 -17.99 27.45 0.27
C LYS A 130 -17.26 28.76 0.54
N THR A 131 -16.84 28.94 1.79
CA THR A 131 -15.89 29.98 2.18
C THR A 131 -14.46 29.57 1.85
N GLY A 132 -13.79 30.30 0.95
CA GLY A 132 -12.35 30.17 0.68
C GLY A 132 -11.99 29.77 -0.76
N ASP A 133 -12.92 29.19 -1.50
CA ASP A 133 -12.72 28.86 -2.92
C ASP A 133 -12.77 30.13 -3.80
N PRO A 134 -12.05 30.16 -4.93
CA PRO A 134 -12.19 31.22 -5.92
C PRO A 134 -13.65 31.36 -6.38
N ILE A 135 -14.04 32.58 -6.76
CA ILE A 135 -15.38 32.82 -7.32
C ILE A 135 -15.59 31.91 -8.53
N ASN A 136 -16.75 31.24 -8.60
CA ASN A 136 -17.16 30.25 -9.61
C ASN A 136 -16.52 28.86 -9.50
N TRP A 137 -15.53 28.65 -8.64
CA TRP A 137 -15.02 27.31 -8.39
C TRP A 137 -15.98 26.58 -7.46
N GLY A 138 -16.41 25.40 -7.87
CA GLY A 138 -17.43 24.67 -7.16
C GLY A 138 -18.16 23.72 -8.07
N TYR A 139 -19.12 23.02 -7.48
CA TYR A 139 -19.98 22.12 -8.21
C TYR A 139 -21.34 22.76 -8.44
N CYS A 140 -21.77 22.82 -9.70
CA CYS A 140 -22.74 23.84 -10.10
C CYS A 140 -24.17 23.32 -10.31
N THR A 141 -24.35 22.03 -10.59
CA THR A 141 -25.64 21.46 -10.98
C THR A 141 -25.76 20.00 -10.59
N ILE A 142 -26.99 19.55 -10.36
CA ILE A 142 -27.33 18.13 -10.36
C ILE A 142 -28.32 17.88 -11.50
N TYR A 143 -28.19 16.75 -12.17
CA TYR A 143 -29.22 16.25 -13.08
C TYR A 143 -29.40 14.76 -12.82
N MET A 144 -30.61 14.38 -12.43
CA MET A 144 -30.99 13.00 -12.16
C MET A 144 -31.59 12.38 -13.42
N VAL A 145 -31.13 11.18 -13.78
CA VAL A 145 -31.80 10.34 -14.78
C VAL A 145 -32.17 9.01 -14.14
N VAL A 146 -33.45 8.64 -14.26
CA VAL A 146 -33.96 7.37 -13.74
C VAL A 146 -34.55 6.57 -14.88
N VAL A 147 -34.08 5.33 -15.05
CA VAL A 147 -34.62 4.34 -15.97
C VAL A 147 -35.30 3.25 -15.16
N TYR A 148 -36.53 2.92 -15.51
CA TYR A 148 -37.36 1.98 -14.77
C TYR A 148 -38.12 1.04 -15.70
N GLU A 149 -38.58 -0.08 -15.15
CA GLU A 149 -39.40 -1.08 -15.83
C GLU A 149 -40.69 -1.27 -15.03
N SER A 150 -41.85 -1.29 -15.70
CA SER A 150 -43.13 -1.52 -15.03
C SER A 150 -44.04 -2.43 -15.84
N PRO A 151 -44.74 -3.39 -15.20
CA PRO A 151 -45.75 -4.21 -15.87
C PRO A 151 -46.93 -3.44 -16.47
N SER A 152 -47.18 -2.19 -16.04
CA SER A 152 -48.24 -1.32 -16.59
C SER A 152 -47.84 -0.67 -17.92
N LEU A 153 -46.55 -0.69 -18.26
CA LEU A 153 -46.02 -0.05 -19.47
C LEU A 153 -45.98 -1.01 -20.65
N SER A 154 -45.97 -0.43 -21.84
CA SER A 154 -45.90 -1.14 -23.11
C SER A 154 -44.90 -0.50 -24.07
N GLY A 155 -44.24 -1.34 -24.86
CA GLY A 155 -43.23 -0.94 -25.83
C GLY A 155 -41.80 -1.22 -25.33
N ALA A 156 -40.84 -1.05 -26.23
CA ALA A 156 -39.42 -1.09 -25.90
C ALA A 156 -38.88 0.34 -25.94
N LEU A 157 -38.44 0.84 -24.79
CA LEU A 157 -37.73 2.10 -24.67
C LEU A 157 -36.27 1.87 -25.09
N SER A 158 -35.73 2.75 -25.92
CA SER A 158 -34.29 2.94 -26.08
C SER A 158 -33.93 4.32 -25.56
N TYR A 159 -32.77 4.44 -24.93
CA TYR A 159 -32.23 5.72 -24.48
C TYR A 159 -30.73 5.80 -24.72
N GLU A 160 -30.23 7.03 -24.84
CA GLU A 160 -28.82 7.38 -24.93
C GLU A 160 -28.54 8.57 -24.02
N MET A 161 -27.61 8.38 -23.09
CA MET A 161 -27.09 9.45 -22.23
C MET A 161 -25.75 9.87 -22.77
N VAL A 162 -25.64 11.13 -23.20
CA VAL A 162 -24.44 11.56 -23.87
C VAL A 162 -23.90 12.87 -23.36
N PHE A 163 -22.58 12.92 -23.20
CA PHE A 163 -21.89 14.02 -22.56
C PHE A 163 -20.85 14.66 -23.44
N ASN A 164 -20.56 15.91 -23.12
CA ASN A 164 -19.62 16.73 -23.83
C ASN A 164 -18.18 16.25 -23.60
N ASP A 165 -17.42 16.17 -24.68
CA ASP A 165 -15.98 15.95 -24.73
C ASP A 165 -15.25 16.99 -25.60
N GLN A 166 -15.96 18.07 -25.95
CA GLN A 166 -15.45 19.20 -26.71
C GLN A 166 -15.24 20.40 -25.78
N ASP A 167 -14.22 21.20 -26.04
CA ASP A 167 -14.03 22.45 -25.31
C ASP A 167 -15.21 23.41 -25.56
N CYS A 168 -15.71 24.03 -24.49
CA CYS A 168 -16.83 24.97 -24.55
C CYS A 168 -16.34 26.34 -25.07
N TYR A 169 -16.06 26.42 -26.36
CA TYR A 169 -15.57 27.62 -27.04
C TYR A 169 -16.66 28.38 -27.81
N GLY A 170 -17.92 28.04 -27.55
CA GLY A 170 -19.09 28.68 -28.17
C GLY A 170 -19.52 28.03 -29.49
N PHE A 171 -18.89 26.91 -29.86
CA PHE A 171 -19.37 26.06 -30.94
C PHE A 171 -18.98 24.60 -30.71
N GLU A 172 -19.96 23.81 -30.30
CA GLU A 172 -19.84 22.36 -30.13
C GLU A 172 -20.62 21.68 -31.26
N ALA A 173 -19.99 20.72 -31.95
CA ALA A 173 -20.61 20.01 -33.05
C ALA A 173 -20.23 18.53 -33.03
N TYR A 174 -21.24 17.67 -33.16
CA TYR A 174 -21.13 16.22 -33.18
C TYR A 174 -21.75 15.71 -34.46
N SER A 175 -21.00 14.92 -35.21
CA SER A 175 -21.46 14.36 -36.48
C SER A 175 -21.73 12.87 -36.36
N SER A 176 -22.72 12.40 -37.12
CA SER A 176 -23.08 10.99 -37.25
C SER A 176 -23.43 10.31 -35.93
N VAL A 177 -24.21 10.97 -35.07
CA VAL A 177 -24.75 10.39 -33.84
C VAL A 177 -25.61 9.19 -34.21
N GLN A 178 -25.13 7.97 -33.91
CA GLN A 178 -25.77 6.73 -34.31
C GLN A 178 -26.77 6.28 -33.24
N LEU A 179 -28.05 6.23 -33.62
CA LEU A 179 -29.10 5.72 -32.75
C LEU A 179 -29.27 4.21 -32.90
N ASN A 180 -29.77 3.56 -31.84
CA ASN A 180 -30.47 2.29 -32.01
C ASN A 180 -31.67 2.47 -32.95
N LYS A 181 -32.15 1.37 -33.55
CA LYS A 181 -33.25 1.41 -34.51
C LYS A 181 -34.50 2.10 -33.94
N VAL A 182 -34.88 3.24 -34.48
CA VAL A 182 -36.02 4.04 -34.02
C VAL A 182 -37.33 3.52 -34.63
N ASP A 183 -38.43 3.55 -33.84
CA ASP A 183 -39.79 3.45 -34.37
C ASP A 183 -40.38 4.86 -34.57
N TYR A 184 -40.28 5.37 -35.80
CA TYR A 184 -40.70 6.73 -36.18
C TYR A 184 -42.23 6.95 -36.17
N ASN A 185 -43.04 5.98 -35.72
CA ASN A 185 -44.45 6.23 -35.42
C ASN A 185 -44.65 6.95 -34.09
N TYR A 186 -43.59 7.04 -33.28
CA TYR A 186 -43.60 7.64 -31.95
C TYR A 186 -42.55 8.74 -31.82
N PRO A 187 -42.68 9.64 -30.84
CA PRO A 187 -41.73 10.72 -30.62
C PRO A 187 -40.31 10.22 -30.35
N VAL A 188 -39.33 11.04 -30.74
CA VAL A 188 -37.93 10.89 -30.32
C VAL A 188 -37.58 12.10 -29.46
N GLY A 189 -37.61 11.93 -28.16
CA GLY A 189 -37.29 13.00 -27.22
C GLY A 189 -35.80 13.31 -27.20
N PHE A 190 -35.49 14.60 -27.21
CA PHE A 190 -34.17 15.17 -27.06
C PHE A 190 -34.23 16.19 -25.92
N ALA A 191 -33.55 15.89 -24.81
CA ALA A 191 -33.51 16.75 -23.63
C ALA A 191 -32.09 17.31 -23.45
N LEU A 192 -31.98 18.62 -23.36
CA LEU A 192 -30.71 19.31 -23.13
C LEU A 192 -30.24 19.20 -21.67
N TYR A 193 -28.92 19.14 -21.49
CA TYR A 193 -28.30 19.33 -20.19
C TYR A 193 -27.20 20.38 -20.29
N THR A 194 -27.50 21.57 -19.79
CA THR A 194 -26.60 22.72 -19.84
C THR A 194 -26.59 23.49 -18.52
N ASP A 195 -25.58 24.33 -18.36
CA ASP A 195 -25.46 25.27 -17.24
C ASP A 195 -24.91 26.61 -17.76
N ARG A 196 -25.15 27.70 -17.04
CA ARG A 196 -24.61 29.04 -17.36
C ARG A 196 -25.08 29.62 -18.68
N TYR A 197 -26.20 29.15 -19.22
CA TYR A 197 -26.88 29.83 -20.33
C TYR A 197 -27.75 30.94 -19.71
N GLY A 198 -27.43 32.21 -19.96
CA GLY A 198 -28.16 33.36 -19.40
C GLY A 198 -29.28 33.90 -20.30
N GLY A 199 -30.15 34.79 -19.79
CA GLY A 199 -31.22 35.47 -20.56
C GLY A 199 -30.95 36.98 -20.77
N ALA A 200 -31.34 37.66 -21.86
CA ALA A 200 -32.45 37.44 -22.78
C ALA A 200 -32.08 37.68 -24.26
N LEU A 201 -32.46 36.76 -25.14
CA LEU A 201 -32.71 36.85 -26.59
C LEU A 201 -31.73 37.57 -27.55
N THR A 202 -30.51 37.95 -27.17
CA THR A 202 -29.51 38.38 -28.19
C THR A 202 -28.02 38.19 -27.85
N TYR A 203 -27.64 37.74 -26.64
CA TYR A 203 -26.21 37.76 -26.24
C TYR A 203 -25.69 36.53 -25.50
N TYR A 204 -26.55 35.63 -25.01
CA TYR A 204 -26.14 34.46 -24.20
C TYR A 204 -26.87 33.16 -24.57
N SER A 205 -27.66 33.17 -25.64
CA SER A 205 -28.38 32.00 -26.15
C SER A 205 -27.52 31.19 -27.12
N TYR A 206 -27.85 29.91 -27.20
CA TYR A 206 -27.23 28.94 -28.08
C TYR A 206 -28.23 28.47 -29.12
N LEU A 207 -27.87 28.64 -30.39
CA LEU A 207 -28.59 28.06 -31.51
C LEU A 207 -28.35 26.55 -31.55
N LEU A 208 -29.45 25.79 -31.49
CA LEU A 208 -29.45 24.36 -31.71
C LEU A 208 -29.78 24.03 -33.15
N THR A 209 -29.00 23.14 -33.75
CA THR A 209 -29.34 22.56 -35.05
C THR A 209 -29.19 21.05 -35.06
N ILE A 210 -30.10 20.38 -35.78
CA ILE A 210 -30.02 18.96 -36.10
C ILE A 210 -30.02 18.77 -37.62
N ASN A 211 -29.02 18.07 -38.15
CA ASN A 211 -28.82 17.89 -39.59
C ASN A 211 -28.81 19.23 -40.36
N GLY A 212 -28.29 20.29 -39.71
CA GLY A 212 -28.26 21.66 -40.24
C GLY A 212 -29.59 22.41 -40.20
N ASN A 213 -30.68 21.78 -39.77
CA ASN A 213 -31.97 22.44 -39.56
C ASN A 213 -32.02 23.04 -38.16
N GLN A 214 -32.56 24.25 -38.04
CA GLN A 214 -32.71 24.94 -36.77
C GLN A 214 -33.84 24.31 -35.94
N LEU A 215 -33.50 23.92 -34.70
CA LEU A 215 -34.47 23.54 -33.67
C LEU A 215 -34.93 24.76 -32.87
N GLY A 216 -34.02 25.69 -32.60
CA GLY A 216 -34.34 26.93 -31.88
C GLY A 216 -33.18 27.44 -31.05
N TYR A 217 -33.48 28.28 -30.07
CA TYR A 217 -32.49 28.94 -29.22
C TYR A 217 -32.70 28.54 -27.77
N ALA A 218 -31.70 27.94 -27.14
CA ALA A 218 -31.69 27.64 -25.72
C ALA A 218 -31.00 28.79 -24.95
N GLY A 219 -31.63 29.30 -23.91
CA GLY A 219 -31.04 30.26 -22.98
C GLY A 219 -32.01 30.75 -21.91
N GLY A 220 -31.48 31.03 -20.71
CA GLY A 220 -32.24 31.49 -19.56
C GLY A 220 -32.19 30.52 -18.38
N ASP A 221 -32.90 30.89 -17.33
CA ASP A 221 -33.10 30.05 -16.14
C ASP A 221 -34.35 29.21 -16.31
N ASP A 222 -34.19 27.90 -16.22
CA ASP A 222 -35.27 26.94 -16.00
C ASP A 222 -36.15 27.38 -14.79
N GLN A 223 -37.47 27.25 -14.91
CA GLN A 223 -38.45 28.00 -14.10
C GLN A 223 -38.38 27.67 -12.60
N VAL A 224 -38.08 26.42 -12.25
CA VAL A 224 -37.84 25.97 -10.86
C VAL A 224 -36.41 26.26 -10.35
N ASN A 225 -35.52 26.75 -11.22
CA ASN A 225 -34.07 26.83 -11.02
C ASN A 225 -33.51 28.27 -11.14
N SER A 226 -34.22 29.26 -10.59
CA SER A 226 -33.97 30.69 -10.88
C SER A 226 -32.92 31.40 -9.99
N ALA A 227 -31.96 30.68 -9.39
CA ALA A 227 -31.14 31.25 -8.31
C ALA A 227 -30.17 32.37 -8.77
N TYR A 228 -29.75 32.39 -10.04
CA TYR A 228 -28.64 33.24 -10.51
C TYR A 228 -28.87 34.05 -11.81
N GLY A 229 -29.98 33.88 -12.54
CA GLY A 229 -30.18 34.56 -13.83
C GLY A 229 -29.37 33.96 -14.99
N ALA A 230 -28.65 32.86 -14.74
CA ALA A 230 -27.97 32.01 -15.72
C ALA A 230 -27.72 30.59 -15.14
N ALA A 231 -28.76 29.88 -14.70
CA ALA A 231 -28.69 28.49 -14.24
C ALA A 231 -28.60 27.47 -15.40
N GLY A 232 -28.82 27.96 -16.62
CA GLY A 232 -28.81 27.18 -17.85
C GLY A 232 -30.10 26.40 -18.09
N VAL A 233 -30.19 25.85 -19.28
CA VAL A 233 -31.37 25.13 -19.79
C VAL A 233 -31.23 23.64 -19.50
N LYS A 234 -32.28 23.04 -18.93
CA LYS A 234 -32.37 21.63 -18.63
C LYS A 234 -33.68 21.14 -19.21
N GLY A 235 -33.62 20.13 -20.08
CA GLY A 235 -34.83 19.47 -20.53
C GLY A 235 -35.31 18.52 -19.45
N ASN A 236 -36.33 18.89 -18.69
CA ASN A 236 -36.99 18.07 -17.70
C ASN A 236 -38.10 17.26 -18.38
N PHE A 237 -38.04 15.94 -18.27
CA PHE A 237 -38.89 15.06 -19.08
C PHE A 237 -39.19 13.71 -18.43
N TYR A 238 -40.18 13.04 -18.99
CA TYR A 238 -40.25 11.58 -18.94
C TYR A 238 -40.78 11.00 -20.26
N TYR A 239 -40.33 9.80 -20.59
CA TYR A 239 -40.78 9.03 -21.74
C TYR A 239 -41.28 7.67 -21.27
N GLN A 240 -42.54 7.38 -21.54
CA GLN A 240 -43.13 6.07 -21.28
C GLN A 240 -44.37 5.83 -22.14
N ASN A 241 -44.76 4.58 -22.32
CA ASN A 241 -45.92 4.21 -23.15
C ASN A 241 -45.88 4.89 -24.54
N GLN A 242 -44.70 4.90 -25.16
CA GLN A 242 -44.47 5.45 -26.50
C GLN A 242 -44.84 6.93 -26.65
N THR A 243 -44.82 7.69 -25.55
CA THR A 243 -45.18 9.10 -25.49
C THR A 243 -44.10 9.86 -24.73
N LEU A 244 -43.75 11.05 -25.23
CA LEU A 244 -42.88 11.99 -24.56
C LEU A 244 -43.72 13.02 -23.78
N TYR A 245 -43.28 13.31 -22.56
CA TYR A 245 -43.89 14.31 -21.68
C TYR A 245 -42.82 15.25 -21.16
N GLY A 246 -43.13 16.54 -21.13
CA GLY A 246 -42.32 17.54 -20.43
C GLY A 246 -42.71 17.64 -18.96
N LEU A 247 -41.74 18.06 -18.14
CA LEU A 247 -41.88 18.41 -16.74
C LEU A 247 -41.46 19.88 -16.57
N ASP A 248 -41.87 20.51 -15.46
CA ASP A 248 -41.73 21.96 -15.25
C ASP A 248 -42.19 22.84 -16.43
N ASP A 249 -41.29 23.60 -17.07
CA ASP A 249 -41.58 24.51 -18.17
C ASP A 249 -41.28 23.91 -19.56
N ASP A 250 -40.80 22.67 -19.61
CA ASP A 250 -40.51 21.96 -20.85
C ASP A 250 -41.76 21.46 -21.56
N THR A 251 -41.80 21.62 -22.88
CA THR A 251 -42.93 21.21 -23.71
C THR A 251 -42.46 20.20 -24.77
N PRO A 252 -43.13 19.03 -24.90
CA PRO A 252 -42.78 18.07 -25.94
C PRO A 252 -43.31 18.54 -27.30
N ASP A 253 -42.56 19.43 -27.97
CA ASP A 253 -42.82 19.89 -29.33
C ASP A 253 -41.57 19.82 -30.23
N ALA A 254 -41.62 20.32 -31.47
CA ALA A 254 -40.52 20.15 -32.44
C ALA A 254 -39.34 21.14 -32.24
N PHE A 255 -39.39 21.99 -31.23
CA PHE A 255 -38.49 23.13 -31.06
C PHE A 255 -37.89 23.14 -29.66
N VAL A 256 -36.83 23.94 -29.51
CA VAL A 256 -36.35 24.39 -28.19
C VAL A 256 -36.49 25.90 -28.16
N ASP A 257 -37.03 26.47 -27.09
CA ASP A 257 -37.24 27.92 -27.00
C ASP A 257 -36.97 28.44 -25.60
N SER A 258 -35.92 29.27 -25.49
CA SER A 258 -35.46 29.86 -24.25
C SER A 258 -35.17 28.80 -23.18
N THR A 259 -36.04 28.66 -22.19
CA THR A 259 -35.87 27.75 -21.05
C THR A 259 -36.38 26.34 -21.33
N ASP A 260 -37.17 26.16 -22.40
CA ASP A 260 -37.63 24.86 -22.89
C ASP A 260 -36.45 24.10 -23.55
N GLY A 261 -35.93 23.13 -22.82
CA GLY A 261 -34.82 22.28 -23.19
C GLY A 261 -35.22 20.96 -23.82
N LEU A 262 -36.51 20.74 -24.08
CA LEU A 262 -37.05 19.47 -24.57
C LEU A 262 -37.61 19.60 -26.00
N ALA A 263 -37.28 18.64 -26.87
CA ALA A 263 -37.86 18.58 -28.21
C ALA A 263 -38.14 17.14 -28.68
N ASP A 264 -39.21 16.93 -29.44
CA ASP A 264 -39.43 15.79 -30.32
C ASP A 264 -38.69 16.01 -31.65
N ILE A 265 -37.57 15.33 -31.80
CA ILE A 265 -36.67 15.45 -32.95
C ILE A 265 -36.95 14.40 -34.04
N SER A 266 -38.05 13.64 -33.94
CA SER A 266 -38.39 12.56 -34.87
C SER A 266 -38.42 13.00 -36.35
N SER A 267 -38.80 14.25 -36.62
CA SER A 267 -38.79 14.83 -37.98
C SER A 267 -37.43 15.27 -38.50
N TYR A 268 -36.42 15.35 -37.63
CA TYR A 268 -35.08 15.84 -37.95
C TYR A 268 -34.06 14.73 -38.21
N ILE A 269 -34.36 13.49 -37.79
CA ILE A 269 -33.45 12.34 -37.89
C ILE A 269 -33.43 11.78 -39.32
N ASP A 270 -32.24 11.38 -39.79
CA ASP A 270 -32.12 10.61 -41.03
C ASP A 270 -32.61 9.18 -40.79
N GLN A 271 -33.81 8.88 -41.31
CA GLN A 271 -34.47 7.58 -41.14
C GLN A 271 -33.77 6.43 -41.89
N VAL A 272 -32.90 6.74 -42.86
CA VAL A 272 -32.15 5.72 -43.61
C VAL A 272 -30.96 5.25 -42.79
N THR A 273 -30.24 6.18 -42.16
CA THR A 273 -29.04 5.88 -41.38
C THR A 273 -29.30 5.72 -39.89
N ASN A 274 -30.50 6.07 -39.39
CA ASN A 274 -30.82 6.19 -37.96
C ASN A 274 -29.80 7.06 -37.23
N SER A 275 -29.46 8.20 -37.83
CA SER A 275 -28.46 9.10 -37.27
C SER A 275 -28.81 10.56 -37.45
N PHE A 276 -28.14 11.40 -36.69
CA PHE A 276 -28.21 12.84 -36.88
C PHE A 276 -26.88 13.52 -36.55
N ASP A 277 -26.66 14.70 -37.15
CA ASP A 277 -25.64 15.64 -36.73
C ASP A 277 -26.27 16.64 -35.77
N PHE A 278 -25.58 16.99 -34.69
CA PHE A 278 -26.03 17.95 -33.69
C PHE A 278 -25.00 19.07 -33.53
N SER A 279 -25.46 20.31 -33.40
CA SER A 279 -24.57 21.39 -32.97
C SER A 279 -25.25 22.42 -32.09
N LEU A 280 -24.43 22.95 -31.17
CA LEU A 280 -24.69 24.08 -30.30
C LEU A 280 -23.79 25.21 -30.73
N ARG A 281 -24.36 26.36 -31.06
CA ARG A 281 -23.58 27.54 -31.44
C ARG A 281 -24.04 28.76 -30.66
N HIS A 282 -23.14 29.36 -29.90
CA HIS A 282 -23.39 30.65 -29.28
C HIS A 282 -23.71 31.71 -30.35
N GLU A 283 -24.71 32.55 -30.13
CA GLU A 283 -25.20 33.52 -31.12
C GLU A 283 -24.11 34.45 -31.68
N ASP A 284 -23.21 34.93 -30.81
CA ASP A 284 -22.12 35.84 -31.18
C ASP A 284 -20.86 35.15 -31.72
N TYR A 285 -20.85 33.81 -31.86
CA TYR A 285 -19.71 33.09 -32.41
C TYR A 285 -19.50 33.40 -33.92
N PRO A 286 -18.27 33.68 -34.40
CA PRO A 286 -16.98 33.69 -33.70
C PRO A 286 -16.51 35.10 -33.26
N ASN A 287 -17.40 36.10 -33.28
CA ASN A 287 -17.03 37.52 -33.22
C ASN A 287 -16.82 38.06 -31.80
N ASN A 288 -17.40 37.45 -30.76
CA ASN A 288 -17.23 37.88 -29.37
C ASN A 288 -17.05 36.69 -28.42
N ILE A 289 -15.84 36.13 -28.39
CA ILE A 289 -15.48 34.92 -27.64
C ILE A 289 -15.25 35.15 -26.12
N HIS A 290 -15.34 36.39 -25.63
CA HIS A 290 -15.03 36.74 -24.23
C HIS A 290 -16.25 37.00 -23.34
N ILE A 291 -17.46 36.95 -23.91
CA ILE A 291 -18.71 36.93 -23.14
C ILE A 291 -18.99 35.49 -22.74
N SER A 292 -19.12 35.27 -21.43
CA SER A 292 -19.41 34.01 -20.74
C SER A 292 -20.09 32.97 -21.63
N THR A 293 -19.30 32.07 -22.22
CA THR A 293 -19.86 30.88 -22.86
C THR A 293 -20.53 30.03 -21.78
N GLY A 294 -21.76 29.63 -22.03
CA GLY A 294 -22.42 28.61 -21.24
C GLY A 294 -21.63 27.30 -21.26
N VAL A 295 -21.98 26.41 -20.36
CA VAL A 295 -21.38 25.09 -20.24
C VAL A 295 -22.33 24.06 -20.84
N SER A 296 -21.99 23.59 -22.04
CA SER A 296 -22.65 22.47 -22.71
C SER A 296 -22.20 21.18 -22.02
N LEU A 297 -23.07 20.53 -21.23
CA LEU A 297 -22.71 19.33 -20.45
C LEU A 297 -23.05 18.05 -21.20
N GLY A 298 -24.19 18.01 -21.87
CA GLY A 298 -24.64 16.85 -22.59
C GLY A 298 -26.09 16.96 -23.07
N TYR A 299 -26.64 15.83 -23.47
CA TYR A 299 -28.04 15.68 -23.79
C TYR A 299 -28.48 14.22 -23.64
N PHE A 300 -29.79 14.04 -23.54
CA PHE A 300 -30.43 12.73 -23.42
C PHE A 300 -31.36 12.50 -24.61
N VAL A 301 -31.29 11.33 -25.22
CA VAL A 301 -32.20 10.93 -26.28
C VAL A 301 -33.03 9.75 -25.78
N SER A 302 -34.35 9.80 -25.94
CA SER A 302 -35.27 8.73 -25.53
C SER A 302 -36.34 8.47 -26.59
N TYR A 303 -36.58 7.21 -26.93
CA TYR A 303 -37.48 6.85 -28.02
C TYR A 303 -37.97 5.41 -27.93
N THR A 304 -39.06 5.13 -28.65
CA THR A 304 -39.50 3.76 -28.87
C THR A 304 -38.62 3.11 -29.93
N THR A 305 -38.19 1.88 -29.67
CA THR A 305 -37.34 1.10 -30.59
C THR A 305 -38.01 -0.20 -31.01
N THR A 306 -37.60 -0.70 -32.18
CA THR A 306 -37.91 -2.07 -32.61
C THR A 306 -36.77 -3.05 -32.32
N CYS A 307 -35.73 -2.61 -31.61
CA CYS A 307 -34.65 -3.46 -31.15
C CYS A 307 -35.14 -4.50 -30.15
N ASP A 308 -34.63 -5.73 -30.29
CA ASP A 308 -34.79 -6.74 -29.27
C ASP A 308 -33.84 -6.49 -28.10
N THR A 309 -34.30 -6.80 -26.90
CA THR A 309 -33.48 -6.80 -25.69
C THR A 309 -32.56 -8.01 -25.67
N PHE A 310 -31.28 -7.79 -25.40
CA PHE A 310 -30.34 -8.86 -25.01
C PHE A 310 -29.72 -8.54 -23.64
N THR A 311 -29.12 -9.53 -23.01
CA THR A 311 -28.49 -9.37 -21.70
C THR A 311 -27.00 -9.20 -21.89
N VAL A 312 -26.42 -8.19 -21.24
CA VAL A 312 -24.99 -8.00 -21.12
C VAL A 312 -24.62 -8.16 -19.66
N ASP A 313 -23.63 -9.00 -19.39
CA ASP A 313 -23.09 -9.21 -18.05
C ASP A 313 -21.72 -8.55 -17.97
N VAL A 314 -21.62 -7.50 -17.14
CA VAL A 314 -20.40 -6.74 -16.91
C VAL A 314 -20.43 -6.17 -15.49
N PRO A 315 -19.38 -6.38 -14.68
CA PRO A 315 -19.21 -5.66 -13.42
C PRO A 315 -19.16 -4.15 -13.64
N ALA A 316 -19.92 -3.40 -12.84
CA ALA A 316 -19.94 -1.93 -12.91
C ALA A 316 -18.63 -1.31 -12.41
N GLU A 317 -17.94 -1.98 -11.49
CA GLU A 317 -16.68 -1.51 -10.91
C GLU A 317 -15.63 -2.63 -10.82
N TYR A 318 -14.38 -2.27 -11.06
CA TYR A 318 -13.20 -3.08 -10.82
C TYR A 318 -12.21 -2.33 -9.91
N LEU A 319 -11.51 -3.07 -9.06
CA LEU A 319 -10.43 -2.57 -8.23
C LEU A 319 -9.09 -3.07 -8.77
N ALA A 320 -8.15 -2.15 -8.99
CA ALA A 320 -6.78 -2.45 -9.38
C ALA A 320 -5.79 -1.83 -8.40
N CYS A 321 -4.71 -2.53 -8.11
CA CYS A 321 -3.59 -1.97 -7.35
C CYS A 321 -2.59 -1.38 -8.34
N LYS A 322 -2.02 -0.22 -8.00
CA LYS A 322 -1.06 0.47 -8.86
C LYS A 322 0.11 -0.43 -9.28
N GLY A 323 0.41 -0.44 -10.58
CA GLY A 323 1.41 -1.29 -11.22
C GLY A 323 0.99 -2.75 -11.45
N ASP A 324 -0.20 -3.17 -11.00
CA ASP A 324 -0.76 -4.48 -11.34
C ASP A 324 -1.58 -4.43 -12.64
N SER A 325 -1.85 -5.61 -13.19
CA SER A 325 -2.77 -5.77 -14.32
C SER A 325 -3.93 -6.67 -13.92
N ILE A 326 -5.14 -6.22 -14.22
CA ILE A 326 -6.38 -6.96 -13.96
C ILE A 326 -7.07 -7.31 -15.28
N GLN A 327 -7.78 -8.44 -15.29
CA GLN A 327 -8.59 -8.84 -16.44
C GLN A 327 -10.02 -8.32 -16.28
N LEU A 328 -10.47 -7.53 -17.25
CA LEU A 328 -11.88 -7.13 -17.35
C LEU A 328 -12.65 -8.24 -18.05
N THR A 329 -13.94 -8.38 -17.75
CA THR A 329 -14.82 -9.35 -18.42
C THR A 329 -16.16 -8.72 -18.75
N VAL A 330 -16.59 -8.90 -20.00
CA VAL A 330 -17.94 -8.61 -20.48
C VAL A 330 -18.46 -9.81 -21.28
N ALA A 331 -19.74 -10.12 -21.15
CA ALA A 331 -20.40 -11.18 -21.91
C ALA A 331 -21.77 -10.71 -22.42
N GLY A 332 -22.34 -11.41 -23.41
CA GLY A 332 -23.72 -11.18 -23.88
C GLY A 332 -23.88 -10.68 -25.31
N GLY A 333 -22.78 -10.40 -26.02
CA GLY A 333 -22.78 -10.03 -27.44
C GLY A 333 -21.78 -10.82 -28.29
N SER A 334 -21.73 -10.52 -29.58
CA SER A 334 -20.77 -11.11 -30.53
C SER A 334 -19.62 -10.15 -30.84
N GLN A 335 -19.82 -8.85 -30.67
CA GLN A 335 -18.87 -7.79 -30.94
C GLN A 335 -18.79 -6.83 -29.75
N TYR A 336 -17.62 -6.23 -29.56
CA TYR A 336 -17.28 -5.40 -28.41
C TYR A 336 -16.45 -4.21 -28.89
N GLU A 337 -16.59 -3.07 -28.22
CA GLU A 337 -15.73 -1.90 -28.39
C GLU A 337 -15.59 -1.17 -27.04
N TRP A 338 -14.34 -0.96 -26.59
CA TRP A 338 -14.02 -0.27 -25.35
C TRP A 338 -13.43 1.11 -25.64
N LEU A 339 -13.94 2.14 -24.94
CA LEU A 339 -13.43 3.50 -25.02
C LEU A 339 -13.22 4.10 -23.62
N PRO A 340 -12.12 4.85 -23.38
CA PRO A 340 -10.98 5.03 -24.28
C PRO A 340 -10.22 3.70 -24.50
N GLN A 341 -9.37 3.62 -25.52
CA GLN A 341 -8.56 2.41 -25.78
C GLN A 341 -7.29 2.33 -24.91
N LYS A 342 -6.96 3.44 -24.23
CA LYS A 342 -5.74 3.61 -23.44
C LYS A 342 -5.66 2.54 -22.36
N ASP A 343 -4.45 2.05 -22.11
CA ASP A 343 -4.12 1.10 -21.03
C ASP A 343 -4.86 -0.26 -21.09
N LEU A 344 -5.52 -0.58 -22.20
CA LEU A 344 -6.14 -1.89 -22.47
C LEU A 344 -5.31 -2.74 -23.44
N SER A 345 -5.23 -4.04 -23.18
CA SER A 345 -4.54 -5.00 -24.07
C SER A 345 -5.26 -5.24 -25.41
N CYS A 346 -6.57 -5.02 -25.44
CA CYS A 346 -7.43 -5.04 -26.61
C CYS A 346 -8.56 -4.03 -26.37
N TYR A 347 -9.18 -3.49 -27.42
CA TYR A 347 -10.38 -2.68 -27.27
C TYR A 347 -11.58 -3.25 -28.02
N THR A 348 -11.45 -4.38 -28.71
CA THR A 348 -12.55 -5.03 -29.46
C THR A 348 -12.85 -6.45 -28.99
N CYS A 349 -12.37 -6.82 -27.80
CA CYS A 349 -12.51 -8.17 -27.26
C CYS A 349 -13.27 -8.16 -25.92
N PRO A 350 -13.90 -9.29 -25.53
CA PRO A 350 -14.71 -9.36 -24.31
C PRO A 350 -13.89 -9.42 -23.02
N GLN A 351 -12.57 -9.66 -23.11
CA GLN A 351 -11.72 -9.85 -21.93
C GLN A 351 -10.37 -9.13 -22.05
N PRO A 352 -10.34 -7.78 -22.14
CA PRO A 352 -9.10 -7.04 -22.12
C PRO A 352 -8.43 -7.11 -20.74
N TYR A 353 -7.10 -7.02 -20.73
CA TYR A 353 -6.35 -6.67 -19.53
C TYR A 353 -6.21 -5.16 -19.44
N PHE A 354 -6.49 -4.60 -18.26
CA PHE A 354 -6.16 -3.22 -17.90
C PHE A 354 -4.80 -3.20 -17.20
N SER A 355 -3.96 -2.22 -17.52
CA SER A 355 -2.63 -2.04 -16.91
C SER A 355 -2.31 -0.56 -16.61
N GLY A 356 -3.34 0.27 -16.39
CA GLY A 356 -3.18 1.69 -16.08
C GLY A 356 -2.99 1.94 -14.59
N ASP A 357 -2.33 3.06 -14.27
CA ASP A 357 -2.03 3.47 -12.88
C ASP A 357 -2.97 4.58 -12.36
N THR A 358 -4.01 4.91 -13.11
CA THR A 358 -4.96 5.98 -12.78
C THR A 358 -6.39 5.47 -12.86
N SER A 359 -7.21 5.78 -11.85
CA SER A 359 -8.64 5.49 -11.89
C SER A 359 -9.30 6.15 -13.10
N GLN A 360 -10.20 5.43 -13.75
CA GLN A 360 -10.90 5.92 -14.93
C GLN A 360 -12.16 5.12 -15.23
N VAL A 361 -13.06 5.72 -16.00
CA VAL A 361 -14.29 5.09 -16.47
C VAL A 361 -14.12 4.71 -17.94
N TYR A 362 -14.30 3.43 -18.23
CA TYR A 362 -14.44 2.93 -19.60
C TYR A 362 -15.92 2.85 -19.98
N ARG A 363 -16.19 2.89 -21.29
CA ARG A 363 -17.47 2.49 -21.85
C ARG A 363 -17.28 1.31 -22.75
N VAL A 364 -18.07 0.26 -22.52
CA VAL A 364 -18.08 -0.92 -23.35
C VAL A 364 -19.35 -0.94 -24.19
N ARG A 365 -19.18 -0.82 -25.51
CA ARG A 365 -20.24 -1.05 -26.49
C ARG A 365 -20.29 -2.54 -26.83
N VAL A 366 -21.49 -3.13 -26.82
CA VAL A 366 -21.73 -4.54 -27.12
C VAL A 366 -22.85 -4.67 -28.15
N TRP A 367 -22.66 -5.48 -29.19
CA TRP A 367 -23.67 -5.72 -30.24
C TRP A 367 -23.53 -7.11 -30.88
N ASN A 368 -24.56 -7.54 -31.65
CA ASN A 368 -24.63 -8.87 -32.24
C ASN A 368 -24.43 -8.93 -33.76
N ASN A 369 -25.18 -8.18 -34.56
CA ASN A 369 -24.97 -8.06 -36.03
C ASN A 369 -25.84 -6.97 -36.68
N ASP A 370 -26.52 -6.12 -35.87
CA ASP A 370 -27.47 -5.10 -36.32
C ASP A 370 -27.36 -3.83 -35.43
N SER A 371 -28.03 -2.74 -35.85
CA SER A 371 -28.14 -1.40 -35.25
C SER A 371 -28.80 -1.36 -33.84
N CYS A 372 -28.56 -2.39 -33.03
CA CYS A 372 -29.02 -2.51 -31.66
C CYS A 372 -27.80 -2.83 -30.81
N SER A 373 -27.26 -1.80 -30.18
CA SER A 373 -26.13 -1.89 -29.26
C SER A 373 -26.53 -1.46 -27.86
N LYS A 374 -25.79 -1.97 -26.89
CA LYS A 374 -25.71 -1.39 -25.54
C LYS A 374 -24.37 -0.71 -25.36
N VAL A 375 -24.34 0.37 -24.60
CA VAL A 375 -23.12 1.01 -24.10
C VAL A 375 -23.25 1.07 -22.59
N LEU A 376 -22.27 0.55 -21.86
CA LEU A 376 -22.30 0.48 -20.39
C LEU A 376 -21.04 1.13 -19.82
N PRO A 377 -21.15 1.97 -18.77
CA PRO A 377 -20.00 2.47 -18.04
C PRO A 377 -19.39 1.36 -17.17
N VAL A 378 -18.06 1.33 -17.09
CA VAL A 378 -17.27 0.42 -16.25
C VAL A 378 -16.22 1.25 -15.54
N SER A 379 -16.36 1.43 -14.23
CA SER A 379 -15.39 2.14 -13.40
C SER A 379 -14.21 1.23 -13.06
N ILE A 380 -13.00 1.74 -13.19
CA ILE A 380 -11.80 1.10 -12.66
C ILE A 380 -11.21 2.03 -11.61
N ARG A 381 -11.23 1.58 -10.36
CA ARG A 381 -10.63 2.27 -9.22
C ARG A 381 -9.22 1.74 -9.03
N VAL A 382 -8.23 2.61 -9.18
CA VAL A 382 -6.82 2.30 -8.93
C VAL A 382 -6.44 2.82 -7.56
N VAL A 383 -5.97 1.94 -6.69
CA VAL A 383 -5.47 2.28 -5.34
C VAL A 383 -3.96 2.06 -5.24
N ASP A 384 -3.29 2.86 -4.42
CA ASP A 384 -1.88 2.64 -4.13
C ASP A 384 -1.69 1.32 -3.37
N LYS A 385 -0.54 0.67 -3.57
CA LYS A 385 -0.16 -0.53 -2.81
C LYS A 385 0.21 -0.15 -1.37
N PRO A 386 0.05 -1.05 -0.39
CA PRO A 386 0.55 -0.81 0.95
C PRO A 386 2.06 -0.56 0.94
N GLU A 387 2.57 0.13 1.96
CA GLU A 387 4.02 0.27 2.10
C GLU A 387 4.69 -1.09 2.34
N PRO A 388 5.93 -1.30 1.87
CA PRO A 388 6.67 -2.52 2.16
C PRO A 388 6.75 -2.78 3.68
N PRO A 389 6.48 -4.01 4.14
CA PRO A 389 6.48 -4.29 5.57
C PRO A 389 7.85 -4.07 6.19
N VAL A 390 7.84 -3.46 7.38
CA VAL A 390 9.00 -3.42 8.28
C VAL A 390 9.02 -4.71 9.08
N LEU A 391 10.18 -5.35 9.18
CA LEU A 391 10.32 -6.70 9.70
C LEU A 391 11.30 -6.74 10.88
N SER A 392 10.86 -7.37 11.96
CA SER A 392 11.66 -7.78 13.11
C SER A 392 12.05 -9.25 12.96
N VAL A 393 13.34 -9.58 13.08
CA VAL A 393 13.83 -10.94 12.82
C VAL A 393 14.62 -11.45 14.01
N SER A 394 14.22 -12.62 14.51
CA SER A 394 15.02 -13.40 15.46
C SER A 394 15.74 -14.53 14.72
N PRO A 395 17.05 -14.69 14.91
CA PRO A 395 17.81 -15.75 14.26
C PRO A 395 17.33 -17.13 14.73
N THR A 396 17.54 -18.13 13.89
CA THR A 396 17.38 -19.52 14.32
C THR A 396 18.60 -19.96 15.13
N ARG A 397 18.40 -20.92 16.04
CA ARG A 397 19.48 -21.47 16.86
C ARG A 397 19.94 -22.79 16.26
N CYS A 398 21.23 -22.89 15.94
CA CYS A 398 21.77 -24.13 15.42
C CYS A 398 20.96 -24.63 14.20
N SER A 399 20.78 -25.94 14.04
CA SER A 399 19.91 -26.52 12.99
C SER A 399 18.45 -26.65 13.41
N ASP A 400 18.02 -26.06 14.52
CA ASP A 400 16.60 -26.01 14.81
C ASP A 400 15.94 -24.96 13.90
N SER A 401 14.64 -25.09 13.67
CA SER A 401 13.86 -24.12 12.91
C SER A 401 13.19 -23.19 13.92
N SER A 402 13.92 -22.53 14.81
CA SER A 402 13.34 -21.65 15.85
C SER A 402 13.28 -20.17 15.46
N GLY A 403 13.76 -19.82 14.26
CA GLY A 403 13.72 -18.45 13.75
C GLY A 403 12.31 -17.88 13.73
N ILE A 404 12.21 -16.57 13.96
CA ILE A 404 10.94 -15.84 13.99
C ILE A 404 11.08 -14.61 13.09
N ILE A 405 10.09 -14.39 12.24
CA ILE A 405 9.89 -13.11 11.57
C ILE A 405 8.57 -12.53 12.09
N GLU A 406 8.62 -11.31 12.60
CA GLU A 406 7.46 -10.53 13.00
C GLU A 406 7.34 -9.30 12.10
N VAL A 407 6.13 -9.04 11.60
CA VAL A 407 5.83 -7.82 10.84
C VAL A 407 5.45 -6.72 11.82
N ASP A 408 6.24 -5.64 11.85
CA ASP A 408 5.91 -4.44 12.62
C ASP A 408 4.71 -3.75 11.93
N VAL A 409 3.69 -3.39 12.70
CA VAL A 409 2.37 -2.98 12.18
C VAL A 409 2.49 -1.87 11.13
N VAL A 410 2.03 -2.17 9.91
CA VAL A 410 1.84 -1.20 8.83
C VAL A 410 0.36 -0.81 8.82
N GLU A 411 0.06 0.49 8.72
CA GLU A 411 -1.33 0.96 8.61
C GLU A 411 -2.07 0.26 7.46
N ASN A 412 -3.35 -0.03 7.65
CA ASN A 412 -4.26 -0.65 6.67
C ASN A 412 -3.94 -2.11 6.23
N THR A 413 -2.91 -2.76 6.78
CA THR A 413 -2.62 -4.18 6.51
C THR A 413 -3.47 -5.12 7.37
N HIS A 414 -4.01 -6.19 6.78
CA HIS A 414 -4.92 -7.12 7.47
C HIS A 414 -4.51 -8.59 7.38
N GLN A 415 -3.71 -8.98 6.38
CA GLN A 415 -3.25 -10.36 6.23
C GLN A 415 -1.77 -10.42 5.84
N TYR A 416 -1.16 -11.57 6.13
CA TYR A 416 0.27 -11.79 5.98
C TYR A 416 0.50 -13.18 5.39
N LEU A 417 1.54 -13.32 4.57
CA LEU A 417 2.04 -14.62 4.16
C LEU A 417 3.57 -14.56 3.99
N VAL A 418 4.22 -15.71 4.12
CA VAL A 418 5.65 -15.86 3.86
C VAL A 418 5.87 -16.77 2.66
N ASN A 419 6.76 -16.35 1.75
CA ASN A 419 7.02 -16.96 0.46
C ASN A 419 5.72 -17.12 -0.35
N ASN A 420 5.35 -18.36 -0.67
CA ASN A 420 4.07 -18.73 -1.30
C ASN A 420 3.22 -19.59 -0.35
N GLY A 421 3.34 -19.33 0.96
CA GLY A 421 2.62 -20.05 2.01
C GLY A 421 1.13 -19.71 2.06
N THR A 422 0.48 -20.17 3.13
CA THR A 422 -0.94 -19.84 3.38
C THR A 422 -1.06 -18.44 3.97
N VAL A 423 -2.07 -17.70 3.52
CA VAL A 423 -2.41 -16.39 4.08
C VAL A 423 -2.93 -16.56 5.51
N GLN A 424 -2.42 -15.76 6.44
CA GLN A 424 -2.81 -15.76 7.85
C GLN A 424 -3.09 -14.34 8.34
N SER A 425 -3.87 -14.21 9.41
CA SER A 425 -4.10 -12.92 10.08
C SER A 425 -3.02 -12.58 11.12
N SER A 426 -2.23 -13.56 11.55
CA SER A 426 -1.11 -13.35 12.46
C SER A 426 0.04 -12.65 11.75
N ASN A 427 0.59 -11.60 12.37
CA ASN A 427 1.78 -10.89 11.89
C ASN A 427 3.09 -11.60 12.25
N VAL A 428 3.02 -12.75 12.93
CA VAL A 428 4.19 -13.54 13.36
C VAL A 428 4.29 -14.83 12.56
N PHE A 429 5.47 -15.07 12.00
CA PHE A 429 5.91 -16.33 11.40
C PHE A 429 6.97 -16.96 12.30
N ASP A 430 6.62 -18.03 12.99
CA ASP A 430 7.55 -18.80 13.80
C ASP A 430 8.05 -20.05 13.06
N SER A 431 8.86 -20.82 13.76
CA SER A 431 9.31 -22.13 13.31
C SER A 431 10.14 -22.10 12.01
N LEU A 432 10.92 -21.03 11.80
CA LEU A 432 11.67 -20.79 10.56
C LEU A 432 13.12 -21.29 10.65
N SER A 433 13.56 -22.00 9.61
CA SER A 433 14.97 -22.36 9.42
C SER A 433 15.81 -21.15 8.98
N PHE A 434 17.14 -21.25 9.04
CA PHE A 434 18.02 -20.24 8.46
C PHE A 434 17.78 -20.09 6.95
N GLY A 435 17.84 -18.86 6.43
CA GLY A 435 17.69 -18.60 4.99
C GLY A 435 16.93 -17.34 4.65
N SER A 436 16.70 -17.14 3.34
CA SER A 436 15.95 -16.01 2.80
C SER A 436 14.45 -16.31 2.76
N TYR A 437 13.65 -15.33 3.18
CA TYR A 437 12.20 -15.36 3.16
C TYR A 437 11.67 -14.10 2.47
N LEU A 438 10.57 -14.24 1.71
CA LEU A 438 9.82 -13.12 1.16
C LEU A 438 8.54 -12.95 1.98
N VAL A 439 8.45 -11.90 2.80
CA VAL A 439 7.24 -11.62 3.56
C VAL A 439 6.35 -10.71 2.73
N THR A 440 5.09 -11.07 2.58
CA THR A 440 4.09 -10.29 1.83
C THR A 440 2.94 -9.90 2.77
N THR A 441 2.62 -8.61 2.78
CA THR A 441 1.43 -8.06 3.41
C THR A 441 0.30 -7.92 2.40
N VAL A 442 -0.93 -8.05 2.87
CA VAL A 442 -2.16 -7.84 2.09
C VAL A 442 -3.05 -6.86 2.86
N ASP A 443 -3.46 -5.78 2.18
CA ASP A 443 -4.35 -4.77 2.74
C ASP A 443 -5.84 -5.13 2.56
N THR A 444 -6.75 -4.25 2.96
CA THR A 444 -8.20 -4.44 2.80
C THR A 444 -8.67 -4.45 1.34
N ASN A 445 -7.88 -3.87 0.44
CA ASN A 445 -8.17 -3.81 -1.00
C ASN A 445 -7.58 -5.02 -1.75
N ASN A 446 -7.02 -5.99 -1.02
CA ASN A 446 -6.25 -7.12 -1.55
C ASN A 446 -4.99 -6.73 -2.31
N CYS A 447 -4.49 -5.50 -2.11
CA CYS A 447 -3.20 -5.07 -2.64
C CYS A 447 -2.07 -5.61 -1.78
N THR A 448 -0.96 -5.94 -2.44
CA THR A 448 0.17 -6.60 -1.79
C THR A 448 1.45 -5.79 -1.88
N ALA A 449 2.26 -5.90 -0.82
CA ALA A 449 3.64 -5.43 -0.79
C ALA A 449 4.52 -6.48 -0.14
N SER A 450 5.77 -6.59 -0.60
CA SER A 450 6.68 -7.63 -0.14
C SER A 450 8.04 -7.08 0.24
N THR A 451 8.61 -7.63 1.31
CA THR A 451 9.98 -7.36 1.76
C THR A 451 10.72 -8.69 1.88
N ALA A 452 11.92 -8.74 1.28
CA ALA A 452 12.81 -9.88 1.44
C ALA A 452 13.64 -9.73 2.72
N VAL A 453 13.83 -10.82 3.46
CA VAL A 453 14.56 -10.83 4.71
C VAL A 453 15.38 -12.11 4.87
N PHE A 454 16.45 -12.06 5.65
CA PHE A 454 17.30 -13.20 5.93
C PHE A 454 17.26 -13.54 7.42
N VAL A 455 16.85 -14.78 7.74
CA VAL A 455 16.93 -15.33 9.09
C VAL A 455 18.32 -15.92 9.26
N ASP A 456 19.11 -15.28 10.11
CA ASP A 456 20.48 -15.72 10.42
C ASP A 456 20.50 -16.95 11.35
N GLN A 457 21.66 -17.58 11.47
CA GLN A 457 21.89 -18.73 12.34
C GLN A 457 22.87 -18.36 13.45
N THR A 458 22.46 -18.59 14.69
CA THR A 458 23.32 -18.38 15.88
C THR A 458 23.76 -19.71 16.47
N PHE A 459 25.00 -19.76 16.95
CA PHE A 459 25.59 -20.92 17.61
C PHE A 459 26.01 -20.54 19.04
N PRO A 460 25.91 -21.45 20.02
CA PRO A 460 26.52 -21.28 21.34
C PRO A 460 28.02 -20.99 21.19
N VAL A 461 28.55 -20.12 22.04
CA VAL A 461 29.98 -19.79 22.08
C VAL A 461 30.48 -20.02 23.49
N ALA A 462 31.36 -20.99 23.69
CA ALA A 462 31.94 -21.32 24.98
C ALA A 462 33.04 -20.32 25.32
N ALA A 463 32.95 -19.74 26.52
CA ALA A 463 34.01 -18.91 27.07
C ALA A 463 33.95 -18.94 28.59
N PHE A 464 35.11 -18.90 29.24
CA PHE A 464 35.20 -18.75 30.68
C PHE A 464 36.56 -18.23 31.11
N GLN A 465 36.64 -17.86 32.38
CA GLN A 465 37.88 -17.46 33.05
C GLN A 465 38.03 -18.24 34.36
N ALA A 466 39.28 -18.47 34.78
CA ALA A 466 39.65 -19.05 36.06
C ALA A 466 40.38 -18.01 36.91
N THR A 467 40.12 -17.98 38.22
CA THR A 467 40.80 -17.05 39.13
C THR A 467 41.03 -17.66 40.51
N PRO A 468 42.29 -17.75 40.98
CA PRO A 468 43.54 -17.62 40.19
C PRO A 468 43.70 -18.77 39.19
N GLN A 469 44.51 -18.58 38.13
CA GLN A 469 44.83 -19.65 37.16
C GLN A 469 46.07 -20.46 37.58
N GLU A 470 46.88 -19.92 38.50
CA GLU A 470 48.08 -20.57 39.05
C GLU A 470 48.22 -20.26 40.54
N GLY A 471 48.85 -21.16 41.30
CA GLY A 471 49.17 -20.94 42.71
C GLY A 471 49.54 -22.22 43.46
N ASP A 472 49.82 -22.09 44.76
CA ASP A 472 50.23 -23.22 45.61
C ASP A 472 49.04 -24.12 45.99
N VAL A 473 49.26 -25.42 46.09
CA VAL A 473 48.28 -26.37 46.66
C VAL A 473 48.13 -26.20 48.18
N PRO A 474 46.90 -26.28 48.74
CA PRO A 474 45.64 -26.42 48.05
C PRO A 474 45.24 -25.12 47.33
N LEU A 475 44.96 -25.21 46.03
CA LEU A 475 44.63 -24.06 45.18
C LEU A 475 43.12 -23.97 44.96
N ASP A 476 42.48 -23.01 45.63
CA ASP A 476 41.06 -22.70 45.42
C ASP A 476 40.86 -21.85 44.17
N VAL A 477 40.21 -22.39 43.14
CA VAL A 477 39.94 -21.71 41.86
C VAL A 477 38.44 -21.48 41.66
N GLN A 478 38.07 -20.22 41.43
CA GLN A 478 36.73 -19.85 40.97
C GLN A 478 36.69 -19.77 39.45
N PHE A 479 35.75 -20.49 38.83
CA PHE A 479 35.47 -20.37 37.40
C PHE A 479 34.27 -19.45 37.16
N TYR A 480 34.36 -18.60 36.14
CA TYR A 480 33.27 -17.73 35.72
C TYR A 480 32.91 -18.03 34.28
N ASN A 481 31.70 -18.54 34.05
CA ASN A 481 31.17 -18.76 32.72
C ASN A 481 30.88 -17.42 32.02
N GLN A 482 31.41 -17.27 30.81
CA GLN A 482 31.25 -16.11 29.92
C GLN A 482 30.65 -16.52 28.57
N SER A 483 30.07 -17.72 28.49
CA SER A 483 29.51 -18.26 27.26
C SER A 483 28.31 -17.45 26.78
N LEU A 484 28.13 -17.37 25.46
CA LEU A 484 27.02 -16.69 24.80
C LEU A 484 26.11 -17.71 24.12
N TYR A 485 24.80 -17.42 24.09
CA TYR A 485 23.77 -18.19 23.37
C TYR A 485 23.63 -19.69 23.74
N GLY A 486 24.26 -20.13 24.84
CA GLY A 486 24.05 -21.46 25.41
C GLY A 486 22.80 -21.52 26.28
N TYR A 487 22.08 -22.64 26.21
CA TYR A 487 20.96 -22.93 27.11
C TYR A 487 21.43 -23.59 28.40
N ASP A 488 22.43 -24.48 28.30
CA ASP A 488 23.01 -25.20 29.43
C ASP A 488 24.54 -25.38 29.28
N TYR A 489 25.17 -25.84 30.34
CA TYR A 489 26.63 -25.89 30.49
C TYR A 489 27.08 -27.17 31.18
N LEU A 490 28.21 -27.70 30.73
CA LEU A 490 28.87 -28.86 31.32
C LEU A 490 30.35 -28.61 31.45
N TRP A 491 30.86 -28.69 32.67
CA TRP A 491 32.27 -28.56 33.00
C TRP A 491 32.89 -29.95 33.14
N TYR A 492 34.09 -30.11 32.60
CA TYR A 492 34.98 -31.24 32.88
C TYR A 492 36.21 -30.69 33.59
N ILE A 493 36.37 -31.06 34.85
CA ILE A 493 37.44 -30.59 35.73
C ILE A 493 37.90 -31.80 36.55
N ASP A 494 39.18 -32.18 36.43
CA ASP A 494 39.79 -33.23 37.26
C ASP A 494 38.99 -34.55 37.28
N ASP A 495 38.66 -35.07 36.09
CA ASP A 495 37.81 -36.25 35.85
C ASP A 495 36.35 -36.15 36.36
N ASP A 496 35.96 -35.04 36.97
CA ASP A 496 34.60 -34.76 37.41
C ASP A 496 33.80 -33.96 36.37
N THR A 497 32.47 -34.14 36.44
CA THR A 497 31.50 -33.41 35.62
C THR A 497 30.61 -32.54 36.48
N LEU A 498 30.57 -31.24 36.19
CA LEU A 498 29.76 -30.26 36.94
C LEU A 498 28.80 -29.53 35.99
N THR A 499 27.56 -29.32 36.43
CA THR A 499 26.50 -28.62 35.65
C THR A 499 26.16 -27.24 36.22
N THR A 500 26.92 -26.77 37.20
CA THR A 500 26.72 -25.44 37.79
C THR A 500 27.19 -24.35 36.83
N THR A 501 26.55 -23.18 36.86
CA THR A 501 26.91 -22.06 35.98
C THR A 501 28.35 -21.59 36.17
N SER A 502 28.82 -21.48 37.43
CA SER A 502 30.16 -20.98 37.76
C SER A 502 30.69 -21.77 38.97
N PRO A 503 31.35 -22.92 38.77
CA PRO A 503 31.86 -23.77 39.86
C PRO A 503 33.05 -23.14 40.57
N GLN A 504 33.27 -23.58 41.81
CA GLN A 504 34.51 -23.40 42.55
C GLN A 504 35.09 -24.79 42.82
N VAL A 505 36.38 -24.98 42.54
CA VAL A 505 37.08 -26.26 42.71
C VAL A 505 38.41 -26.01 43.43
N THR A 506 38.77 -26.91 44.34
CA THR A 506 40.04 -26.89 45.06
C THR A 506 40.95 -27.96 44.49
N PHE A 507 42.17 -27.60 44.09
CA PHE A 507 43.19 -28.54 43.61
C PHE A 507 44.18 -28.84 44.75
N ASP A 508 44.11 -30.05 45.32
CA ASP A 508 44.90 -30.46 46.49
C ASP A 508 46.26 -31.08 46.15
N GLU A 509 46.46 -31.51 44.90
CA GLU A 509 47.70 -32.13 44.42
C GLU A 509 48.41 -31.24 43.39
N GLU A 510 49.73 -31.37 43.29
CA GLU A 510 50.50 -30.64 42.29
C GLU A 510 50.17 -31.16 40.88
N GLY A 511 49.98 -30.26 39.93
CA GLY A 511 49.57 -30.67 38.60
C GLY A 511 49.21 -29.53 37.67
N THR A 512 49.08 -29.89 36.39
CA THR A 512 48.46 -29.04 35.36
C THR A 512 47.12 -29.67 34.98
N TYR A 513 46.04 -29.00 35.34
CA TYR A 513 44.68 -29.49 35.16
C TYR A 513 44.06 -28.83 33.93
N GLU A 514 43.64 -29.63 32.95
CA GLU A 514 42.84 -29.17 31.83
C GLU A 514 41.40 -29.00 32.27
N VAL A 515 40.91 -27.75 32.23
CA VAL A 515 39.52 -27.43 32.52
C VAL A 515 38.83 -27.19 31.19
N THR A 516 37.73 -27.90 30.96
CA THR A 516 36.94 -27.77 29.74
C THR A 516 35.50 -27.36 30.09
N LEU A 517 35.02 -26.29 29.46
CA LEU A 517 33.62 -25.87 29.48
C LEU A 517 33.00 -26.20 28.13
N ILE A 518 31.91 -26.96 28.15
CA ILE A 518 31.03 -27.17 27.01
C ILE A 518 29.75 -26.37 27.26
N THR A 519 29.40 -25.49 26.32
CA THR A 519 28.08 -24.85 26.30
C THR A 519 27.27 -25.38 25.13
N TYR A 520 26.00 -25.66 25.35
CA TYR A 520 25.13 -26.24 24.33
C TYR A 520 23.72 -25.67 24.43
N ASP A 521 22.98 -25.73 23.34
CA ASP A 521 21.54 -25.40 23.34
C ASP A 521 20.71 -26.59 23.86
N GLN A 522 19.38 -26.54 23.80
CA GLN A 522 18.48 -27.66 24.12
C GLN A 522 18.82 -28.98 23.38
N TYR A 523 19.65 -28.92 22.34
CA TYR A 523 20.16 -30.04 21.56
C TYR A 523 21.69 -30.16 21.69
N PRO A 524 22.23 -31.23 22.31
CA PRO A 524 23.67 -31.40 22.55
C PRO A 524 24.54 -31.40 21.28
N GLN A 525 23.97 -31.68 20.11
CA GLN A 525 24.72 -31.63 18.84
C GLN A 525 25.16 -30.21 18.44
N CYS A 526 24.60 -29.18 19.08
CA CYS A 526 25.00 -27.80 18.90
C CYS A 526 25.69 -27.31 20.18
N ALA A 527 26.95 -27.71 20.29
CA ALA A 527 27.80 -27.38 21.41
C ALA A 527 29.05 -26.66 20.91
N ASP A 528 29.54 -25.73 21.72
CA ASP A 528 30.88 -25.17 21.60
C ASP A 528 31.68 -25.48 22.86
N THR A 529 32.99 -25.54 22.72
CA THR A 529 33.90 -25.99 23.77
C THR A 529 35.05 -24.99 23.93
N ALA A 530 35.31 -24.59 25.17
CA ALA A 530 36.48 -23.83 25.55
C ALA A 530 37.28 -24.62 26.59
N SER A 531 38.61 -24.51 26.53
CA SER A 531 39.50 -25.14 27.51
C SER A 531 40.59 -24.19 27.98
N LEU A 532 40.99 -24.30 29.25
CA LEU A 532 42.15 -23.62 29.82
C LEU A 532 42.88 -24.52 30.81
N TYR A 533 44.16 -24.21 31.08
CA TYR A 533 44.96 -24.94 32.07
C TYR A 533 45.06 -24.18 33.38
N VAL A 534 44.81 -24.88 34.49
CA VAL A 534 45.10 -24.42 35.86
C VAL A 534 46.40 -25.08 36.32
N HIS A 535 47.30 -24.30 36.91
CA HIS A 535 48.60 -24.77 37.39
C HIS A 535 48.63 -24.73 38.93
N ALA A 536 48.55 -25.90 39.57
CA ALA A 536 48.69 -26.02 41.01
C ALA A 536 50.12 -26.47 41.33
N GLU A 537 50.88 -25.63 42.00
CA GLU A 537 52.29 -25.86 42.34
C GLU A 537 52.43 -26.36 43.79
N TYR A 538 53.45 -27.18 44.06
CA TYR A 538 53.72 -27.60 45.42
C TYR A 538 54.33 -26.44 46.23
N PRO A 539 53.84 -26.16 47.46
CA PRO A 539 54.40 -25.09 48.27
C PRO A 539 55.87 -25.38 48.61
N LEU A 540 56.77 -24.56 48.07
CA LEU A 540 58.20 -24.62 48.37
C LEU A 540 58.47 -23.97 49.73
N VAL A 541 58.62 -24.80 50.78
CA VAL A 541 58.94 -24.34 52.14
C VAL A 541 60.37 -24.74 52.50
N VAL A 542 61.16 -23.74 52.93
CA VAL A 542 62.49 -23.94 53.51
C VAL A 542 62.58 -23.13 54.80
N PHE A 543 62.60 -23.82 55.95
CA PHE A 543 62.75 -23.18 57.26
C PHE A 543 64.03 -23.67 57.94
N ALA A 544 64.97 -22.74 58.18
CA ALA A 544 66.13 -22.98 59.03
C ALA A 544 65.80 -22.51 60.46
N PRO A 545 65.54 -23.41 61.43
CA PRO A 545 65.34 -23.03 62.83
C PRO A 545 66.54 -22.26 63.39
N SER A 546 66.24 -21.30 64.28
CA SER A 546 67.20 -20.70 65.18
C SER A 546 67.26 -21.52 66.48
N LEU A 547 68.49 -21.81 66.96
CA LEU A 547 68.84 -22.73 68.05
C LEU A 547 67.74 -23.16 69.02
N HIS A 548 67.51 -24.48 69.08
CA HIS A 548 66.97 -25.11 70.29
C HIS A 548 67.98 -24.95 71.44
N THR A 549 67.50 -24.57 72.62
CA THR A 549 68.30 -24.29 73.83
C THR A 549 68.97 -25.53 74.45
N ASP A 550 68.80 -26.72 73.87
CA ASP A 550 69.49 -27.93 74.29
C ASP A 550 70.82 -28.09 73.54
N ARG A 551 71.91 -28.01 74.29
CA ARG A 551 73.31 -27.97 73.81
C ARG A 551 73.80 -29.24 73.08
N GLN A 552 72.92 -30.15 72.67
CA GLN A 552 73.28 -31.46 72.11
C GLN A 552 72.50 -31.89 70.85
N ALA A 553 71.55 -31.11 70.31
CA ALA A 553 70.81 -31.50 69.10
C ALA A 553 71.45 -30.93 67.81
N PRO A 554 71.47 -31.70 66.69
CA PRO A 554 71.96 -31.23 65.39
C PRO A 554 71.19 -30.03 64.86
N TYR A 555 71.86 -29.19 64.05
CA TYR A 555 71.17 -28.20 63.24
C TYR A 555 70.39 -28.90 62.15
N GLN A 556 69.08 -28.69 62.14
CA GLN A 556 68.17 -29.27 61.16
C GLN A 556 67.57 -28.18 60.30
N ILE A 557 67.23 -28.48 59.06
CA ILE A 557 66.39 -27.66 58.19
C ILE A 557 65.11 -28.41 57.89
N TYR A 558 63.97 -27.71 57.86
CA TYR A 558 62.74 -28.28 57.35
C TYR A 558 62.56 -27.89 55.90
N THR A 559 62.43 -28.87 55.02
CA THR A 559 62.26 -28.68 53.57
C THR A 559 61.07 -29.48 53.06
N THR A 560 60.29 -28.89 52.16
CA THR A 560 59.22 -29.55 51.39
C THR A 560 59.33 -29.16 49.92
N GLY A 561 59.13 -30.10 49.00
CA GLY A 561 59.17 -29.83 47.55
C GLY A 561 60.57 -29.49 47.01
N VAL A 562 61.62 -30.09 47.56
CA VAL A 562 63.03 -29.84 47.16
C VAL A 562 63.61 -31.14 46.58
N ASP A 563 64.08 -31.11 45.33
CA ASP A 563 64.70 -32.26 44.66
C ASP A 563 66.15 -32.46 45.13
N ALA A 564 66.89 -31.36 45.25
CA ALA A 564 68.26 -31.33 45.74
C ALA A 564 68.53 -30.00 46.45
N MET A 565 69.50 -29.98 47.36
CA MET A 565 69.95 -28.74 47.97
C MET A 565 71.45 -28.74 48.21
N THR A 566 72.05 -27.57 48.06
CA THR A 566 73.41 -27.28 48.50
C THR A 566 73.33 -26.37 49.73
N TYR A 567 73.91 -26.82 50.84
CA TYR A 567 74.05 -26.03 52.06
C TYR A 567 75.50 -25.57 52.21
N GLU A 568 75.68 -24.26 52.27
CA GLU A 568 76.97 -23.61 52.45
C GLU A 568 76.92 -22.79 53.74
N LEU A 569 77.91 -22.98 54.61
CA LEU A 569 78.06 -22.19 55.83
C LEU A 569 79.40 -21.46 55.83
N TYR A 570 79.36 -20.17 56.08
CA TYR A 570 80.51 -19.29 56.12
C TYR A 570 80.71 -18.72 57.52
N ASN A 571 81.96 -18.59 57.96
CA ASN A 571 82.28 -17.87 59.20
C ASN A 571 82.23 -16.33 59.01
N GLU A 572 82.46 -15.57 60.08
CA GLU A 572 82.37 -14.10 60.10
C GLU A 572 83.31 -13.38 59.10
N ILE A 573 84.39 -14.04 58.67
CA ILE A 573 85.34 -13.48 57.70
C ILE A 573 85.09 -13.97 56.26
N GLY A 574 83.97 -14.67 56.03
CA GLY A 574 83.55 -15.15 54.71
C GLY A 574 84.23 -16.44 54.24
N GLN A 575 84.93 -17.15 55.13
CA GLN A 575 85.53 -18.45 54.81
C GLN A 575 84.47 -19.56 54.93
N LEU A 576 84.36 -20.40 53.90
CA LEU A 576 83.50 -21.59 53.90
C LEU A 576 83.98 -22.58 54.96
N VAL A 577 83.08 -22.97 55.87
CA VAL A 577 83.35 -23.89 56.97
C VAL A 577 82.57 -25.20 56.86
N ILE A 578 81.40 -25.19 56.24
CA ILE A 578 80.60 -26.39 55.95
C ILE A 578 80.07 -26.29 54.52
N TYR A 579 80.12 -27.41 53.80
CA TYR A 579 79.55 -27.60 52.48
C TYR A 579 78.89 -28.97 52.43
N GLU A 580 77.60 -29.00 52.12
CA GLU A 580 76.84 -30.24 51.97
C GLU A 580 75.98 -30.19 50.71
N GLU A 581 75.98 -31.29 49.97
CA GLU A 581 75.01 -31.57 48.91
C GLU A 581 74.07 -32.64 49.43
N LEU A 582 72.78 -32.32 49.46
CA LEU A 582 71.75 -33.13 50.08
C LEU A 582 70.62 -33.37 49.06
N THR A 583 70.01 -34.54 49.17
CA THR A 583 68.73 -34.87 48.52
C THR A 583 67.69 -35.00 49.63
N PRO A 584 67.20 -33.87 50.16
CA PRO A 584 66.40 -33.88 51.37
C PRO A 584 65.04 -34.53 51.09
N SER A 585 64.62 -35.46 51.95
CA SER A 585 63.22 -35.90 51.94
C SER A 585 62.35 -34.83 52.60
N THR A 586 61.08 -34.75 52.24
CA THR A 586 60.09 -33.91 52.94
C THR A 586 60.18 -34.11 54.46
N GLY A 587 60.45 -33.03 55.20
CA GLY A 587 60.69 -33.11 56.64
C GLY A 587 61.98 -32.44 57.10
N HIS A 588 62.46 -32.85 58.27
CA HIS A 588 63.71 -32.35 58.84
C HIS A 588 64.92 -33.08 58.29
N THR A 589 65.86 -32.34 57.70
CA THR A 589 67.18 -32.83 57.31
C THR A 589 68.22 -32.29 58.28
N GLU A 590 69.01 -33.17 58.88
CA GLU A 590 70.16 -32.79 59.71
C GLU A 590 71.30 -32.29 58.83
N LEU A 591 71.88 -31.15 59.19
CA LEU A 591 73.02 -30.55 58.51
C LEU A 591 74.29 -30.92 59.29
N TRP A 592 74.53 -30.21 60.40
CA TRP A 592 75.77 -30.34 61.17
C TRP A 592 75.54 -30.38 62.67
N GLN A 593 76.52 -30.96 63.37
CA GLN A 593 76.44 -31.15 64.81
C GLN A 593 76.98 -29.92 65.55
N PRO A 594 76.40 -29.51 66.70
CA PRO A 594 76.77 -28.27 67.35
C PRO A 594 78.25 -28.20 67.69
N TYR A 595 78.93 -29.30 68.00
CA TYR A 595 80.34 -29.31 68.41
C TYR A 595 81.34 -29.17 67.25
N GLU A 596 80.91 -29.24 66.00
CA GLU A 596 81.80 -29.20 64.82
C GLU A 596 82.39 -27.82 64.55
N LEU A 597 81.78 -26.77 65.11
CA LEU A 597 82.19 -25.39 64.89
C LEU A 597 82.64 -24.70 66.19
N ALA A 598 83.23 -23.50 66.09
CA ALA A 598 83.54 -22.63 67.22
C ALA A 598 82.33 -21.74 67.57
N LYS A 599 82.34 -21.08 68.74
CA LYS A 599 81.27 -20.12 69.08
C LYS A 599 81.46 -18.88 68.21
N GLY A 600 80.40 -18.34 67.65
CA GLY A 600 80.45 -17.23 66.70
C GLY A 600 79.21 -17.10 65.83
N VAL A 601 79.19 -16.07 64.98
CA VAL A 601 78.17 -15.86 63.96
C VAL A 601 78.59 -16.57 62.68
N TYR A 602 77.67 -17.30 62.07
CA TYR A 602 77.84 -17.93 60.77
C TYR A 602 76.75 -17.45 59.82
N PHE A 603 77.06 -17.41 58.53
CA PHE A 603 76.14 -17.05 57.47
C PHE A 603 75.90 -18.27 56.60
N TYR A 604 74.64 -18.62 56.39
CA TYR A 604 74.29 -19.75 55.54
C TYR A 604 73.81 -19.25 54.19
N ARG A 605 74.11 -20.03 53.15
CA ARG A 605 73.51 -19.95 51.82
C ARG A 605 73.00 -21.35 51.47
N ILE A 606 71.74 -21.42 51.09
CA ILE A 606 71.04 -22.64 50.73
C ILE A 606 70.56 -22.46 49.31
N VAL A 607 71.08 -23.26 48.40
CA VAL A 607 70.58 -23.34 47.02
C VAL A 607 69.72 -24.58 46.98
N VAL A 608 68.42 -24.44 46.72
CA VAL A 608 67.55 -25.59 46.47
C VAL A 608 67.26 -25.70 45.00
N THR A 609 67.37 -26.90 44.46
CA THR A 609 66.86 -27.29 43.14
C THR A 609 65.51 -27.96 43.34
N TYR A 610 64.52 -27.55 42.57
CA TYR A 610 63.16 -28.10 42.57
C TYR A 610 62.63 -28.12 41.13
N ASP A 611 61.56 -28.88 40.88
CA ASP A 611 60.93 -28.98 39.56
C ASP A 611 61.96 -29.31 38.45
N GLN A 612 62.80 -30.32 38.72
CA GLN A 612 63.79 -30.91 37.81
C GLN A 612 64.90 -29.96 37.28
N SER A 613 64.87 -28.65 37.57
CA SER A 613 65.90 -27.69 37.14
C SER A 613 65.82 -26.26 37.71
N LYS A 614 64.75 -25.89 38.43
CA LYS A 614 64.60 -24.52 38.98
C LYS A 614 65.42 -24.37 40.25
N GLU A 615 66.14 -23.26 40.40
CA GLU A 615 66.93 -22.95 41.60
C GLU A 615 66.30 -21.81 42.41
N LYS A 616 66.28 -21.95 43.73
CA LYS A 616 65.96 -20.84 44.66
C LYS A 616 67.03 -20.76 45.73
N VAL A 617 67.47 -19.54 46.03
CA VAL A 617 68.52 -19.28 47.02
C VAL A 617 67.91 -18.67 48.26
N PHE A 618 68.13 -19.33 49.40
CA PHE A 618 67.86 -18.80 50.73
C PHE A 618 69.18 -18.46 51.40
N ALA A 619 69.25 -17.32 52.07
CA ALA A 619 70.44 -16.94 52.83
C ALA A 619 70.03 -16.32 54.15
N GLY A 620 70.88 -16.48 55.16
CA GLY A 620 70.61 -15.95 56.48
C GLY A 620 71.81 -16.07 57.39
N LYS A 621 71.58 -15.82 58.67
CA LYS A 621 72.61 -15.93 59.70
C LYS A 621 72.16 -16.87 60.80
N VAL A 622 73.13 -17.56 61.38
CA VAL A 622 72.95 -18.48 62.49
C VAL A 622 74.03 -18.16 63.53
N VAL A 623 73.64 -17.99 64.79
CA VAL A 623 74.56 -17.54 65.85
C VAL A 623 74.78 -18.67 66.83
N ARG A 624 76.01 -19.20 66.92
CA ARG A 624 76.37 -20.21 67.91
C ARG A 624 76.92 -19.57 69.18
N GLN A 625 76.14 -19.64 70.26
CA GLN A 625 76.44 -18.99 71.56
C GLN A 625 77.38 -19.77 72.48
#